data_AF-A0A2E7CUM8-F1
#
_entry.id   AF-A0A2E7CUM8-F1
#
_cell.length_a   1.000
_cell.length_b   1.000
_cell.length_c   1.000
_cell.angle_alpha   90.00
_cell.angle_beta   90.00
_cell.angle_gamma   90.00
#
_symmetry.space_group_name_H-M   'P 1'
#
loop_
_entity.id
_entity.type
_entity.pdbx_description
1 polymer ?
#
loop_
_entity_poly.entity_id
_entity_poly.type
_entity_poly.pdbx_seq_one_letter_code
_entity_poly.pdbx_strand_id
1 'polypeptide(L)'
;MKLTSILFKAILFTFLISCSNENTNGINKEQKHSSTNEIEKEINPIEKSNSITQNWDTNTVVGDGIIWRTELNVENHYEDIYVTNIFGFKKNIDVGEMVQVIPLRMELPIINLRVINSTKLEYLEVEDRYSIELEKIPKKYNEFWEIKSLEGISPEFPSNLIILYPPVKDCKLLSTHELKDEDLPNNISNKIVKGALDFNNDNQPDALVCEFCCKERFSEKNCEYTCGETYIKFEKKWVMINSYQPM
;
A
#
# COMPACT_ATOMS: atom_id res chain seq x y z
N MET A 1 -24.79 3.67 -30.75
CA MET A 1 -24.27 5.00 -31.16
C MET A 1 -24.01 5.81 -29.90
N LYS A 2 -22.82 6.40 -29.81
CA LYS A 2 -22.23 7.24 -28.74
C LYS A 2 -21.58 6.52 -27.55
N LEU A 3 -20.27 6.32 -27.73
CA LEU A 3 -19.26 6.26 -26.69
C LEU A 3 -19.23 7.58 -25.90
N THR A 4 -18.98 7.51 -24.60
CA THR A 4 -18.35 8.60 -23.85
C THR A 4 -17.25 8.01 -22.97
N SER A 5 -16.03 8.17 -23.46
CA SER A 5 -14.77 7.97 -22.76
C SER A 5 -14.65 9.04 -21.65
N ILE A 6 -14.41 8.59 -20.42
CA ILE A 6 -14.05 9.47 -19.30
C ILE A 6 -12.53 9.50 -19.24
N LEU A 7 -11.96 10.63 -19.69
CA LEU A 7 -10.56 10.99 -19.54
C LEU A 7 -10.24 11.16 -18.05
N PHE A 8 -9.47 10.24 -17.47
CA PHE A 8 -8.73 10.53 -16.24
C PHE A 8 -7.43 11.24 -16.62
N LYS A 9 -7.31 12.52 -16.24
CA LYS A 9 -6.07 13.29 -16.35
C LYS A 9 -5.09 12.80 -15.30
N ALA A 10 -4.06 12.07 -15.73
CA ALA A 10 -2.84 11.91 -14.95
C ALA A 10 -2.14 13.28 -14.84
N ILE A 11 -1.87 13.72 -13.61
CA ILE A 11 -1.05 14.90 -13.34
C ILE A 11 0.41 14.46 -13.49
N LEU A 12 0.98 14.77 -14.65
CA LEU A 12 2.39 14.56 -14.96
C LEU A 12 3.18 15.78 -14.45
N PHE A 13 3.94 15.61 -13.35
CA PHE A 13 4.89 16.63 -12.88
C PHE A 13 6.14 16.61 -13.77
N THR A 14 6.25 17.57 -14.69
CA THR A 14 7.47 17.80 -15.46
C THR A 14 8.43 18.69 -14.66
N PHE A 15 9.53 18.12 -14.18
CA PHE A 15 10.68 18.88 -13.71
C PHE A 15 11.36 19.56 -14.92
N LEU A 16 11.20 20.88 -15.04
CA LEU A 16 12.01 21.70 -15.92
C LEU A 16 13.34 22.03 -15.21
N ILE A 17 14.39 21.28 -15.55
CA ILE A 17 15.78 21.75 -15.37
C ILE A 17 16.14 22.48 -16.67
N SER A 18 16.20 23.81 -16.61
CA SER A 18 16.82 24.61 -17.66
C SER A 18 18.08 25.26 -17.11
N CYS A 19 19.17 24.99 -17.81
CA CYS A 19 20.51 25.48 -17.62
C CYS A 19 20.57 27.01 -17.58
N SER A 20 21.31 27.56 -16.61
CA SER A 20 21.99 28.84 -16.77
C SER A 20 23.48 28.55 -16.83
N ASN A 21 24.05 28.85 -17.99
CA ASN A 21 25.47 28.86 -18.28
C ASN A 21 25.85 30.34 -18.41
N GLU A 22 26.84 30.84 -17.67
CA GLU A 22 27.80 31.84 -18.18
C GLU A 22 28.95 32.13 -17.18
N ASN A 23 30.14 31.69 -17.60
CA ASN A 23 31.39 32.45 -17.77
C ASN A 23 32.29 32.89 -16.58
N THR A 24 33.48 32.26 -16.63
CA THR A 24 34.84 32.84 -16.60
C THR A 24 35.39 33.49 -15.31
N ASN A 25 36.44 32.89 -14.73
CA ASN A 25 37.83 33.28 -14.99
C ASN A 25 38.82 32.38 -14.23
N GLY A 26 40.01 32.21 -14.82
CA GLY A 26 41.00 31.22 -14.41
C GLY A 26 41.88 31.58 -13.22
N ILE A 27 42.76 30.64 -12.86
CA ILE A 27 44.22 30.80 -12.73
C ILE A 27 44.83 29.45 -12.29
N ASN A 28 45.93 29.11 -12.94
CA ASN A 28 46.84 27.98 -12.70
C ASN A 28 47.18 27.74 -11.22
N LYS A 29 47.32 26.47 -10.80
CA LYS A 29 48.62 25.92 -10.35
C LYS A 29 48.59 24.42 -9.98
N GLU A 30 49.63 23.77 -10.48
CA GLU A 30 50.42 22.69 -9.87
C GLU A 30 49.81 21.31 -9.60
N GLN A 31 50.33 20.37 -10.40
CA GLN A 31 50.43 18.95 -10.11
C GLN A 31 50.96 18.69 -8.70
N LYS A 32 50.26 17.84 -7.96
CA LYS A 32 50.87 16.92 -7.01
C LYS A 32 50.15 15.58 -7.04
N HIS A 33 50.86 14.57 -7.54
CA HIS A 33 50.58 13.17 -7.29
C HIS A 33 50.45 12.93 -5.78
N SER A 34 49.30 12.41 -5.35
CA SER A 34 49.20 11.64 -4.12
C SER A 34 48.12 10.58 -4.31
N SER A 35 48.59 9.37 -4.56
CA SER A 35 47.84 8.13 -4.49
C SER A 35 47.24 7.95 -3.10
N THR A 36 45.91 7.95 -3.01
CA THR A 36 45.21 7.52 -1.80
C THR A 36 44.28 6.39 -2.20
N ASN A 37 44.60 5.19 -1.74
CA ASN A 37 43.72 4.02 -1.80
C ASN A 37 42.50 4.31 -0.92
N GLU A 38 41.40 4.73 -1.53
CA GLU A 38 40.09 4.64 -0.88
C GLU A 38 39.66 3.19 -0.93
N ILE A 39 39.83 2.53 0.22
CA ILE A 39 39.20 1.25 0.52
C ILE A 39 37.70 1.53 0.55
N GLU A 40 37.00 1.16 -0.53
CA GLU A 40 35.55 0.94 -0.51
C GLU A 40 35.26 -0.07 0.60
N LYS A 41 34.90 0.45 1.78
CA LYS A 41 34.20 -0.35 2.78
C LYS A 41 32.79 -0.53 2.27
N GLU A 42 32.58 -1.65 1.61
CA GLU A 42 31.30 -2.26 1.36
C GLU A 42 30.56 -2.34 2.71
N ILE A 43 29.68 -1.37 2.96
CA ILE A 43 28.79 -1.38 4.12
C ILE A 43 27.74 -2.43 3.80
N ASN A 44 27.96 -3.64 4.32
CA ASN A 44 26.94 -4.68 4.35
C ASN A 44 25.67 -4.06 4.97
N PRO A 45 24.53 -4.04 4.26
CA PRO A 45 23.29 -3.57 4.84
C PRO A 45 22.98 -4.49 6.02
N ILE A 46 22.93 -3.90 7.20
CA ILE A 46 22.50 -4.56 8.43
C ILE A 46 21.13 -5.16 8.13
N GLU A 47 21.05 -6.49 8.09
CA GLU A 47 19.80 -7.23 8.03
C GLU A 47 19.01 -6.91 9.30
N LYS A 48 18.24 -5.81 9.27
CA LYS A 48 17.20 -5.52 10.26
C LYS A 48 16.27 -6.73 10.22
N SER A 49 16.21 -7.47 11.33
CA SER A 49 15.54 -8.77 11.38
C SER A 49 14.09 -8.65 10.90
N ASN A 50 13.69 -9.53 9.99
CA ASN A 50 12.29 -9.67 9.54
C ASN A 50 11.41 -10.11 10.73
N SER A 51 11.01 -9.17 11.61
CA SER A 51 10.22 -9.50 12.79
C SER A 51 8.76 -9.68 12.40
N ILE A 52 8.43 -10.88 11.92
CA ILE A 52 7.04 -11.32 11.85
C ILE A 52 6.54 -11.49 13.29
N THR A 53 5.47 -10.78 13.64
CA THR A 53 4.90 -10.80 14.98
C THR A 53 3.83 -11.89 15.11
N GLN A 54 3.71 -12.45 16.31
CA GLN A 54 2.60 -13.36 16.66
C GLN A 54 1.39 -12.63 17.24
N ASN A 55 1.55 -11.36 17.60
CA ASN A 55 0.54 -10.58 18.31
C ASN A 55 0.24 -9.29 17.53
N TRP A 56 -1.00 -8.83 17.61
CA TRP A 56 -1.44 -7.51 17.13
C TRP A 56 -2.03 -6.70 18.29
N ASP A 57 -2.08 -5.39 18.13
CA ASP A 57 -2.66 -4.47 19.11
C ASP A 57 -3.37 -3.31 18.40
N THR A 58 -3.86 -2.32 19.16
CA THR A 58 -4.52 -1.13 18.59
C THR A 58 -3.57 -0.20 17.81
N ASN A 59 -2.26 -0.44 17.85
CA ASN A 59 -1.24 0.29 17.08
C ASN A 59 -0.85 -0.42 15.79
N THR A 60 -1.37 -1.62 15.53
CA THR A 60 -1.28 -2.31 14.24
C THR A 60 -1.94 -1.43 13.18
N VAL A 61 -1.20 -1.17 12.11
CA VAL A 61 -1.69 -0.45 10.95
C VAL A 61 -2.34 -1.46 10.01
N VAL A 62 -3.60 -1.19 9.68
CA VAL A 62 -4.34 -1.86 8.60
C VAL A 62 -4.66 -0.76 7.58
N GLY A 63 -3.87 -0.72 6.52
CA GLY A 63 -3.93 0.28 5.46
C GLY A 63 -4.54 -0.26 4.18
N ASP A 64 -4.87 0.64 3.27
CA ASP A 64 -5.34 0.32 1.93
C ASP A 64 -4.24 0.55 0.91
N GLY A 65 -4.29 -0.16 -0.21
CA GLY A 65 -3.48 0.12 -1.39
C GLY A 65 -4.00 -0.59 -2.63
N ILE A 66 -3.27 -0.45 -3.73
CA ILE A 66 -3.67 -0.99 -5.04
C ILE A 66 -2.46 -1.60 -5.74
N ILE A 67 -2.64 -2.75 -6.40
CA ILE A 67 -1.65 -3.29 -7.33
C ILE A 67 -1.62 -2.38 -8.56
N TRP A 68 -0.45 -1.89 -8.94
CA TRP A 68 -0.26 -1.12 -10.16
C TRP A 68 0.79 -1.78 -11.05
N ARG A 69 0.47 -1.89 -12.34
CA ARG A 69 1.35 -2.45 -13.36
C ARG A 69 1.82 -1.35 -14.28
N THR A 70 3.13 -1.27 -14.51
CA THR A 70 3.71 -0.32 -15.47
C THR A 70 3.49 -0.79 -16.91
N GLU A 71 3.85 0.04 -17.87
CA GLU A 71 3.56 -0.15 -19.30
C GLU A 71 3.81 -1.59 -19.81
N LEU A 72 2.95 -2.02 -20.73
CA LEU A 72 3.15 -3.25 -21.47
C LEU A 72 4.36 -3.06 -22.41
N ASN A 73 5.33 -3.94 -22.28
CA ASN A 73 6.42 -4.01 -23.24
C ASN A 73 5.93 -4.54 -24.60
N VAL A 74 6.83 -4.56 -25.58
CA VAL A 74 6.55 -5.01 -26.97
C VAL A 74 6.05 -6.46 -27.06
N GLU A 75 6.24 -7.25 -26.00
CA GLU A 75 5.81 -8.65 -25.88
C GLU A 75 4.50 -8.81 -25.10
N ASN A 76 3.80 -7.70 -24.79
CA ASN A 76 2.61 -7.65 -23.93
C ASN A 76 2.85 -8.20 -22.51
N HIS A 77 4.07 -8.04 -21.99
CA HIS A 77 4.39 -8.29 -20.59
C HIS A 77 4.54 -6.96 -19.86
N TYR A 78 4.01 -6.90 -18.64
CA TYR A 78 4.28 -5.78 -17.74
C TYR A 78 5.77 -5.73 -17.42
N GLU A 79 6.36 -4.54 -17.37
CA GLU A 79 7.78 -4.38 -17.02
C GLU A 79 8.01 -4.55 -15.52
N ASP A 80 7.19 -3.86 -14.71
CA ASP A 80 7.23 -3.88 -13.26
C ASP A 80 5.82 -3.89 -12.67
N ILE A 81 5.71 -4.39 -11.44
CA ILE A 81 4.49 -4.36 -10.64
C ILE A 81 4.81 -3.74 -9.28
N TYR A 82 4.03 -2.74 -8.92
CA TYR A 82 4.16 -1.99 -7.68
C TYR A 82 2.90 -2.11 -6.84
N VAL A 83 3.04 -1.75 -5.57
CA VAL A 83 1.91 -1.42 -4.71
C VAL A 83 1.92 0.10 -4.54
N THR A 84 0.79 0.74 -4.86
CA THR A 84 0.65 2.20 -4.84
C THR A 84 -0.61 2.62 -4.09
N ASN A 85 -0.80 3.94 -3.96
CA ASN A 85 -1.93 4.56 -3.26
C ASN A 85 -2.08 3.99 -1.84
N ILE A 86 -0.95 3.89 -1.13
CA ILE A 86 -0.90 3.31 0.20
C ILE A 86 -1.34 4.34 1.24
N PHE A 87 -2.41 4.04 1.96
CA PHE A 87 -2.97 4.91 2.99
C PHE A 87 -3.14 4.17 4.33
N GLY A 88 -3.37 4.91 5.42
CA GLY A 88 -3.66 4.36 6.75
C GLY A 88 -2.55 4.48 7.79
N PHE A 89 -1.36 4.93 7.38
CA PHE A 89 -0.23 5.12 8.29
C PHE A 89 -0.35 6.45 9.06
N LYS A 90 -0.57 6.33 10.38
CA LYS A 90 -0.59 7.45 11.34
C LYS A 90 0.74 7.66 12.07
N LYS A 91 1.73 6.86 11.73
CA LYS A 91 3.08 6.87 12.30
C LYS A 91 4.10 6.62 11.20
N ASN A 92 5.29 7.17 11.36
CA ASN A 92 6.42 6.91 10.48
C ASN A 92 6.78 5.42 10.50
N ILE A 93 7.14 4.87 9.34
CA ILE A 93 7.71 3.53 9.22
C ILE A 93 9.14 3.68 8.74
N ASP A 94 10.07 3.03 9.43
CA ASP A 94 11.48 3.10 9.05
C ASP A 94 11.70 2.43 7.68
N VAL A 95 12.57 3.04 6.87
CA VAL A 95 13.07 2.41 5.65
C VAL A 95 13.76 1.09 6.01
N GLY A 96 13.48 0.06 5.21
CA GLY A 96 13.99 -1.29 5.42
C GLY A 96 13.05 -2.20 6.23
N GLU A 97 12.04 -1.66 6.91
CA GLU A 97 11.01 -2.48 7.57
C GLU A 97 10.19 -3.27 6.55
N MET A 98 9.64 -4.40 7.00
CA MET A 98 8.75 -5.23 6.18
C MET A 98 7.29 -4.89 6.48
N VAL A 99 6.47 -4.79 5.45
CA VAL A 99 5.01 -4.79 5.56
C VAL A 99 4.46 -6.06 4.91
N GLN A 100 3.30 -6.50 5.37
CA GLN A 100 2.57 -7.60 4.76
C GLN A 100 1.52 -7.03 3.80
N VAL A 101 1.51 -7.54 2.58
CA VAL A 101 0.61 -7.14 1.49
C VAL A 101 -0.40 -8.26 1.30
N ILE A 102 -1.66 -7.95 1.55
CA ILE A 102 -2.79 -8.88 1.47
C ILE A 102 -3.71 -8.46 0.31
N PRO A 103 -3.63 -9.11 -0.86
CA PRO A 103 -4.54 -8.82 -1.96
C PRO A 103 -5.98 -9.14 -1.57
N LEU A 104 -6.96 -8.34 -1.99
CA LEU A 104 -8.39 -8.62 -1.79
C LEU A 104 -8.95 -9.68 -2.77
N ARG A 105 -8.07 -10.58 -3.21
CA ARG A 105 -8.32 -11.66 -4.16
C ARG A 105 -7.62 -12.90 -3.63
N MET A 106 -8.40 -13.88 -3.19
CA MET A 106 -7.89 -15.06 -2.49
C MET A 106 -6.96 -15.93 -3.32
N GLU A 107 -7.04 -15.84 -4.65
CA GLU A 107 -6.14 -16.53 -5.57
C GLU A 107 -4.73 -15.95 -5.60
N LEU A 108 -4.54 -14.72 -5.09
CA LEU A 108 -3.22 -14.10 -4.97
C LEU A 108 -2.64 -14.35 -3.57
N PRO A 109 -1.36 -14.77 -3.47
CA PRO A 109 -0.76 -15.05 -2.18
C PRO A 109 -0.51 -13.75 -1.38
N ILE A 110 -0.56 -13.86 -0.06
CA ILE A 110 -0.05 -12.83 0.85
C ILE A 110 1.47 -12.81 0.73
N ILE A 111 2.05 -11.62 0.53
CA ILE A 111 3.50 -11.43 0.38
C ILE A 111 4.01 -10.40 1.38
N ASN A 112 5.31 -10.41 1.66
CA ASN A 112 5.95 -9.34 2.41
C ASN A 112 6.83 -8.52 1.47
N LEU A 113 6.74 -7.20 1.57
CA LEU A 113 7.55 -6.25 0.80
C LEU A 113 8.25 -5.29 1.75
N ARG A 114 9.44 -4.84 1.35
CA ARG A 114 10.23 -3.86 2.09
C ARG A 114 9.77 -2.43 1.83
N VAL A 115 9.74 -1.62 2.88
CA VAL A 115 9.56 -0.16 2.79
C VAL A 115 10.84 0.46 2.25
N ILE A 116 10.75 1.20 1.15
CA ILE A 116 11.88 1.91 0.52
C ILE A 116 11.84 3.41 0.78
N ASN A 117 10.66 3.97 1.06
CA ASN A 117 10.48 5.38 1.40
C ASN A 117 9.31 5.54 2.38
N SER A 118 9.39 6.53 3.27
CA SER A 118 8.27 6.98 4.10
C SER A 118 8.31 8.49 4.22
N THR A 119 7.23 9.15 3.82
CA THR A 119 7.13 10.61 3.76
C THR A 119 5.91 11.08 4.53
N LYS A 120 6.10 12.07 5.42
CA LYS A 120 5.00 12.73 6.13
C LYS A 120 4.18 13.57 5.15
N LEU A 121 2.87 13.46 5.23
CA LEU A 121 1.93 14.23 4.42
C LEU A 121 1.67 15.59 5.08
N GLU A 122 2.13 16.67 4.46
CA GLU A 122 2.13 18.01 5.07
C GLU A 122 0.76 18.74 4.99
N TYR A 123 -0.18 18.24 4.20
CA TYR A 123 -1.45 18.93 3.93
C TYR A 123 -2.58 18.61 4.93
N LEU A 124 -2.32 17.81 5.97
CA LEU A 124 -3.29 17.46 7.00
C LEU A 124 -2.83 18.03 8.35
N GLU A 125 -3.26 19.26 8.66
CA GLU A 125 -2.83 19.98 9.87
C GLU A 125 -3.28 19.33 11.19
N VAL A 126 -4.24 18.39 11.14
CA VAL A 126 -4.95 17.87 12.31
C VAL A 126 -4.44 16.49 12.75
N GLU A 127 -3.78 15.73 11.86
CA GLU A 127 -3.30 14.38 12.18
C GLU A 127 -2.07 14.04 11.35
N ASP A 128 -1.04 13.51 12.00
CA ASP A 128 0.15 13.01 11.33
C ASP A 128 -0.23 11.81 10.44
N ARG A 129 -0.03 11.97 9.14
CA ARG A 129 -0.22 10.91 8.15
C ARG A 129 1.05 10.71 7.33
N TYR A 130 1.29 9.48 6.93
CA TYR A 130 2.47 9.09 6.17
C TYR A 130 2.04 8.36 4.90
N SER A 131 2.72 8.69 3.80
CA SER A 131 2.76 7.84 2.61
C SER A 131 3.99 6.95 2.71
N ILE A 132 3.87 5.70 2.32
CA ILE A 132 5.00 4.78 2.19
C ILE A 132 5.12 4.32 0.75
N GLU A 133 6.34 4.04 0.33
CA GLU A 133 6.64 3.35 -0.92
C GLU A 133 7.26 2.00 -0.59
N LEU A 134 6.87 0.98 -1.35
CA LEU A 134 7.36 -0.38 -1.20
C LEU A 134 8.26 -0.75 -2.37
N GLU A 135 9.15 -1.71 -2.15
CA GLU A 135 9.87 -2.34 -3.24
C GLU A 135 8.88 -2.98 -4.24
N LYS A 136 9.30 -3.09 -5.50
CA LYS A 136 8.49 -3.74 -6.54
C LYS A 136 8.21 -5.20 -6.19
N ILE A 137 7.05 -5.71 -6.62
CA ILE A 137 6.69 -7.11 -6.44
C ILE A 137 7.67 -7.99 -7.22
N PRO A 138 8.48 -8.83 -6.55
CA PRO A 138 9.46 -9.65 -7.23
C PRO A 138 8.82 -10.66 -8.20
N LYS A 139 9.51 -10.96 -9.31
CA LYS A 139 9.07 -11.93 -10.32
C LYS A 139 8.80 -13.33 -9.79
N LYS A 140 9.35 -13.71 -8.61
CA LYS A 140 9.07 -15.02 -7.99
C LYS A 140 7.60 -15.23 -7.61
N TYR A 141 6.81 -14.15 -7.48
CA TYR A 141 5.38 -14.21 -7.19
C TYR A 141 4.58 -14.17 -8.49
N ASN A 142 4.74 -15.21 -9.33
CA ASN A 142 4.19 -15.29 -10.69
C ASN A 142 2.69 -14.98 -10.77
N GLU A 143 1.93 -15.33 -9.73
CA GLU A 143 0.49 -15.10 -9.63
C GLU A 143 0.14 -13.62 -9.82
N PHE A 144 0.94 -12.70 -9.29
CA PHE A 144 0.75 -11.26 -9.46
C PHE A 144 1.01 -10.78 -10.89
N TRP A 145 1.90 -11.46 -11.61
CA TRP A 145 2.26 -11.13 -12.99
C TRP A 145 1.25 -11.68 -14.00
N GLU A 146 0.63 -12.80 -13.67
CA GLU A 146 -0.31 -13.50 -14.55
C GLU A 146 -1.78 -13.16 -14.29
N ILE A 147 -2.10 -12.55 -13.13
CA ILE A 147 -3.49 -12.27 -12.76
C ILE A 147 -4.19 -11.37 -13.77
N LYS A 148 -5.42 -11.72 -14.14
CA LYS A 148 -6.27 -10.90 -15.02
C LYS A 148 -7.14 -9.98 -14.19
N SER A 149 -7.35 -8.75 -14.63
CA SER A 149 -8.34 -7.86 -14.01
C SER A 149 -9.74 -8.45 -14.12
N LEU A 150 -10.56 -8.21 -13.10
CA LEU A 150 -11.98 -8.54 -13.14
C LEU A 150 -12.72 -7.65 -14.15
N GLU A 151 -13.92 -8.06 -14.56
CA GLU A 151 -14.74 -7.29 -15.49
C GLU A 151 -15.00 -5.87 -14.95
N GLY A 152 -14.81 -4.87 -15.81
CA GLY A 152 -14.95 -3.46 -15.45
C GLY A 152 -13.77 -2.85 -14.68
N ILE A 153 -12.74 -3.64 -14.35
CA ILE A 153 -11.50 -3.17 -13.71
C ILE A 153 -10.40 -3.02 -14.76
N SER A 154 -9.62 -1.94 -14.67
CA SER A 154 -8.50 -1.69 -15.58
C SER A 154 -7.43 -2.80 -15.47
N PRO A 155 -6.86 -3.27 -16.60
CA PRO A 155 -5.67 -4.13 -16.62
C PRO A 155 -4.48 -3.61 -15.81
N GLU A 156 -4.33 -2.28 -15.72
CA GLU A 156 -3.23 -1.62 -14.98
C GLU A 156 -3.40 -1.70 -13.46
N PHE A 157 -4.65 -1.86 -12.98
CA PHE A 157 -5.01 -1.89 -11.57
C PHE A 157 -5.81 -3.14 -11.21
N PRO A 158 -5.22 -4.34 -11.29
CA PRO A 158 -5.97 -5.60 -11.30
C PRO A 158 -6.60 -5.99 -9.96
N SER A 159 -6.18 -5.36 -8.85
CA SER A 159 -6.72 -5.65 -7.53
C SER A 159 -6.41 -4.53 -6.54
N ASN A 160 -7.37 -4.29 -5.65
CA ASN A 160 -7.14 -3.62 -4.37
C ASN A 160 -6.44 -4.59 -3.40
N LEU A 161 -5.81 -4.03 -2.36
CA LEU A 161 -5.08 -4.77 -1.35
C LEU A 161 -5.17 -4.08 0.02
N ILE A 162 -4.88 -4.84 1.06
CA ILE A 162 -4.69 -4.37 2.43
C ILE A 162 -3.19 -4.43 2.75
N ILE A 163 -2.69 -3.40 3.42
CA ILE A 163 -1.33 -3.35 3.96
C ILE A 163 -1.39 -3.55 5.46
N LEU A 164 -0.65 -4.51 5.99
CA LEU A 164 -0.57 -4.78 7.42
C LEU A 164 0.84 -4.49 7.95
N TYR A 165 0.92 -3.70 9.02
CA TYR A 165 2.17 -3.44 9.72
C TYR A 165 1.99 -3.39 11.26
N PRO A 166 2.81 -4.11 12.04
CA PRO A 166 3.83 -5.06 11.59
C PRO A 166 3.21 -6.30 10.91
N PRO A 167 4.00 -7.08 10.13
CA PRO A 167 3.53 -8.35 9.58
C PRO A 167 3.07 -9.31 10.68
N VAL A 168 1.96 -10.01 10.44
CA VAL A 168 1.40 -11.01 11.36
C VAL A 168 1.55 -12.40 10.75
N LYS A 169 2.08 -13.33 11.56
CA LYS A 169 2.51 -14.65 11.08
C LYS A 169 1.39 -15.46 10.43
N ASP A 170 0.27 -15.55 11.12
CA ASP A 170 -0.83 -16.46 10.76
C ASP A 170 -1.97 -15.70 10.06
N CYS A 171 -1.67 -14.52 9.50
CA CYS A 171 -2.62 -13.67 8.79
C CYS A 171 -3.22 -14.37 7.57
N LYS A 172 -4.55 -14.34 7.46
CA LYS A 172 -5.32 -14.84 6.31
C LYS A 172 -6.43 -13.87 5.92
N LEU A 173 -6.75 -13.82 4.63
CA LEU A 173 -7.95 -13.15 4.14
C LEU A 173 -9.15 -14.10 4.27
N LEU A 174 -10.23 -13.62 4.90
CA LEU A 174 -11.50 -14.33 5.02
C LEU A 174 -12.47 -13.96 3.89
N SER A 175 -13.42 -14.85 3.62
CA SER A 175 -14.50 -14.61 2.67
C SER A 175 -15.53 -13.68 3.31
N THR A 176 -15.69 -12.47 2.76
CA THR A 176 -16.62 -11.48 3.33
C THR A 176 -18.08 -11.92 3.26
N HIS A 177 -18.41 -12.85 2.35
CA HIS A 177 -19.75 -13.43 2.23
C HIS A 177 -20.08 -14.46 3.31
N GLU A 178 -19.06 -15.02 3.97
CA GLU A 178 -19.20 -16.10 4.97
C GLU A 178 -19.10 -15.58 6.41
N LEU A 179 -18.87 -14.29 6.59
CA LEU A 179 -18.83 -13.66 7.92
C LEU A 179 -20.21 -13.73 8.59
N LYS A 180 -20.24 -13.97 9.89
CA LYS A 180 -21.47 -13.94 10.68
C LYS A 180 -21.64 -12.57 11.31
N ASP A 181 -22.88 -12.11 11.43
CA ASP A 181 -23.19 -10.82 12.05
C ASP A 181 -22.67 -10.71 13.50
N GLU A 182 -22.64 -11.82 14.24
CA GLU A 182 -22.12 -11.89 15.62
C GLU A 182 -20.61 -11.65 15.73
N ASP A 183 -19.88 -11.85 14.63
CA ASP A 183 -18.44 -11.65 14.58
C ASP A 183 -18.07 -10.20 14.25
N LEU A 184 -19.03 -9.37 13.81
CA LEU A 184 -18.80 -8.00 13.34
C LEU A 184 -19.01 -6.93 14.43
N PRO A 185 -18.43 -5.72 14.27
CA PRO A 185 -18.79 -4.57 15.09
C PRO A 185 -20.27 -4.21 14.93
N ASN A 186 -20.84 -3.58 15.96
CA ASN A 186 -22.20 -3.06 15.89
C ASN A 186 -22.37 -2.11 14.69
N ASN A 187 -23.47 -2.25 13.95
CA ASN A 187 -23.79 -1.47 12.75
C ASN A 187 -22.88 -1.71 11.52
N ILE A 188 -22.08 -2.78 11.54
CA ILE A 188 -21.36 -3.27 10.37
C ILE A 188 -22.10 -4.50 9.82
N SER A 189 -22.19 -4.59 8.50
CA SER A 189 -22.75 -5.75 7.81
C SER A 189 -21.77 -6.23 6.74
N ASN A 190 -21.87 -7.50 6.34
CA ASN A 190 -21.02 -8.07 5.29
C ASN A 190 -21.00 -7.25 3.99
N LYS A 191 -22.08 -6.51 3.68
CA LYS A 191 -22.22 -5.73 2.44
C LYS A 191 -21.28 -4.53 2.34
N ILE A 192 -20.76 -4.05 3.47
CA ILE A 192 -19.83 -2.91 3.53
C ILE A 192 -18.42 -3.33 3.92
N VAL A 193 -18.19 -4.62 4.20
CA VAL A 193 -16.86 -5.16 4.48
C VAL A 193 -16.16 -5.42 3.15
N LYS A 194 -15.08 -4.68 2.93
CA LYS A 194 -14.21 -4.79 1.75
C LYS A 194 -13.16 -5.90 1.95
N GLY A 195 -12.66 -6.04 3.17
CA GLY A 195 -11.75 -7.13 3.54
C GLY A 195 -11.83 -7.46 5.03
N ALA A 196 -11.61 -8.72 5.34
CA ALA A 196 -11.62 -9.26 6.68
C ALA A 196 -10.39 -10.15 6.88
N LEU A 197 -9.62 -9.91 7.93
CA LEU A 197 -8.38 -10.63 8.21
C LEU A 197 -8.54 -11.47 9.49
N ASP A 198 -8.10 -12.72 9.43
CA ASP A 198 -7.90 -13.60 10.58
C ASP A 198 -6.42 -13.62 10.92
N PHE A 199 -6.05 -13.25 12.14
CA PHE A 199 -4.66 -13.14 12.59
C PHE A 199 -4.20 -14.34 13.41
N ASN A 200 -5.12 -15.21 13.83
CA ASN A 200 -4.84 -16.29 14.77
C ASN A 200 -5.29 -17.69 14.29
N ASN A 201 -5.84 -17.77 13.08
CA ASN A 201 -6.29 -18.98 12.40
C ASN A 201 -7.49 -19.68 13.09
N ASP A 202 -8.37 -18.92 13.75
CA ASP A 202 -9.65 -19.41 14.29
C ASP A 202 -10.84 -19.27 13.33
N ASN A 203 -10.58 -18.78 12.11
CA ASN A 203 -11.55 -18.43 11.07
C ASN A 203 -12.55 -17.34 11.49
N GLN A 204 -12.21 -16.49 12.47
CA GLN A 204 -12.96 -15.28 12.78
C GLN A 204 -12.16 -14.04 12.39
N PRO A 205 -12.84 -12.94 12.06
CA PRO A 205 -12.16 -11.69 11.74
C PRO A 205 -11.54 -11.06 13.00
N ASP A 206 -10.25 -10.75 12.91
CA ASP A 206 -9.47 -9.95 13.85
C ASP A 206 -9.24 -8.52 13.35
N ALA A 207 -9.37 -8.27 12.04
CA ALA A 207 -9.41 -6.92 11.47
C ALA A 207 -10.41 -6.83 10.33
N LEU A 208 -11.00 -5.64 10.15
CA LEU A 208 -11.96 -5.34 9.10
C LEU A 208 -11.60 -4.02 8.43
N VAL A 209 -11.65 -4.00 7.11
CA VAL A 209 -11.65 -2.79 6.28
C VAL A 209 -13.04 -2.64 5.69
N CYS A 210 -13.70 -1.52 5.98
CA CYS A 210 -15.05 -1.24 5.54
C CYS A 210 -15.06 -0.05 4.59
N GLU A 211 -15.90 -0.12 3.56
CA GLU A 211 -16.13 0.96 2.59
C GLU A 211 -17.63 1.05 2.27
N PHE A 212 -18.19 2.26 2.36
CA PHE A 212 -19.64 2.51 2.26
C PHE A 212 -19.94 3.92 1.76
N CYS A 213 -21.17 4.20 1.31
CA CYS A 213 -21.54 5.58 0.96
C CYS A 213 -21.53 6.49 2.19
N CYS A 214 -20.97 7.70 2.08
CA CYS A 214 -20.88 8.59 3.23
C CYS A 214 -22.24 9.01 3.82
N LYS A 215 -23.25 9.18 2.97
CA LYS A 215 -24.61 9.60 3.39
C LYS A 215 -25.40 8.45 4.03
N GLU A 216 -25.21 7.25 3.52
CA GLU A 216 -25.98 6.06 3.89
C GLU A 216 -25.01 4.87 3.94
N ARG A 217 -24.96 4.11 5.04
CA ARG A 217 -23.99 3.02 5.25
C ARG A 217 -24.31 1.77 4.41
N PHE A 218 -24.52 1.96 3.13
CA PHE A 218 -24.75 0.94 2.12
C PHE A 218 -23.47 0.68 1.33
N SER A 219 -23.46 -0.44 0.60
CA SER A 219 -22.36 -0.82 -0.29
C SER A 219 -22.03 0.32 -1.25
N GLU A 220 -20.74 0.47 -1.57
CA GLU A 220 -20.18 1.57 -2.35
C GLU A 220 -20.75 1.73 -3.79
N LYS A 221 -21.52 0.75 -4.26
CA LYS A 221 -22.07 0.73 -5.60
C LYS A 221 -23.05 1.90 -5.79
N ASN A 222 -22.63 2.88 -6.60
CA ASN A 222 -23.36 4.11 -6.95
C ASN A 222 -23.30 5.24 -5.89
N CYS A 223 -22.31 5.25 -5.01
CA CYS A 223 -22.11 6.41 -4.15
C CYS A 223 -21.55 7.59 -4.94
N GLU A 224 -22.03 8.79 -4.62
CA GLU A 224 -21.38 10.04 -5.02
C GLU A 224 -20.02 10.18 -4.30
N TYR A 225 -19.96 9.73 -3.05
CA TYR A 225 -18.79 9.79 -2.17
C TYR A 225 -18.72 8.52 -1.31
N THR A 226 -17.52 7.94 -1.21
CA THR A 226 -17.25 6.79 -0.33
C THR A 226 -16.54 7.22 0.94
N CYS A 227 -16.92 6.59 2.04
CA CYS A 227 -16.32 6.72 3.35
C CYS A 227 -15.80 5.34 3.75
N GLY A 228 -14.78 5.32 4.61
CA GLY A 228 -14.24 4.06 5.09
C GLY A 228 -13.85 4.11 6.54
N GLU A 229 -13.88 2.93 7.14
CA GLU A 229 -13.55 2.69 8.53
C GLU A 229 -12.73 1.41 8.62
N THR A 230 -11.75 1.40 9.51
CA THR A 230 -10.91 0.24 9.75
C THR A 230 -11.00 -0.13 11.22
N TYR A 231 -11.29 -1.40 11.49
CA TYR A 231 -11.47 -1.94 12.81
C TYR A 231 -10.45 -3.04 13.10
N ILE A 232 -10.03 -3.14 14.35
CA ILE A 232 -9.25 -4.25 14.88
C ILE A 232 -9.93 -4.82 16.12
N LYS A 233 -9.92 -6.14 16.26
CA LYS A 233 -10.44 -6.86 17.42
C LYS A 233 -9.29 -7.05 18.41
N PHE A 234 -9.36 -6.37 19.55
CA PHE A 234 -8.37 -6.46 20.62
C PHE A 234 -9.08 -6.75 21.94
N GLU A 235 -8.58 -7.73 22.71
CA GLU A 235 -9.22 -8.20 23.95
C GLU A 235 -10.73 -8.48 23.79
N LYS A 236 -11.10 -9.14 22.67
CA LYS A 236 -12.48 -9.48 22.29
C LYS A 236 -13.40 -8.28 22.05
N LYS A 237 -12.85 -7.09 21.85
CA LYS A 237 -13.62 -5.88 21.53
C LYS A 237 -13.15 -5.28 20.21
N TRP A 238 -14.11 -4.81 19.42
CA TRP A 238 -13.83 -4.05 18.21
C TRP A 238 -13.43 -2.62 18.55
N VAL A 239 -12.29 -2.19 18.02
CA VAL A 239 -11.75 -0.83 18.14
C VAL A 239 -11.58 -0.26 16.74
N MET A 240 -12.17 0.90 16.47
CA MET A 240 -11.92 1.64 15.24
C MET A 240 -10.55 2.30 15.33
N ILE A 241 -9.64 1.94 14.42
CA ILE A 241 -8.25 2.43 14.40
C ILE A 241 -8.03 3.49 13.31
N ASN A 242 -8.87 3.49 12.28
CA ASN A 242 -8.82 4.46 11.21
C ASN A 242 -10.21 4.76 10.65
N SER A 243 -10.37 5.96 10.11
CA SER A 243 -11.57 6.40 9.40
C SER A 243 -11.17 7.45 8.36
N TYR A 244 -11.85 7.47 7.23
CA TYR A 244 -11.74 8.52 6.23
C TYR A 244 -13.10 8.90 5.67
N GLN A 245 -13.20 10.17 5.28
CA GLN A 245 -14.31 10.74 4.53
C GLN A 245 -13.76 11.82 3.60
N PRO A 246 -14.35 12.01 2.40
CA PRO A 246 -13.99 13.12 1.54
C PRO A 246 -14.30 14.46 2.23
N MET A 247 -13.44 15.46 1.99
CA MET A 247 -13.58 16.82 2.52
C MET A 247 -14.63 17.62 1.78
#